data_AF-A0A926QD36-F1
#
_entry.id   AF-A0A926QD36-F1
#
_cell.length_a   1.000
_cell.length_b   1.000
_cell.length_c   1.000
_cell.angle_alpha   90.00
_cell.angle_beta   90.00
_cell.angle_gamma   90.00
#
_symmetry.space_group_name_H-M   'P 1'
#
loop_
_entity.id
_entity.type
_entity.pdbx_description
1 polymer ?
#
loop_
_entity_poly.entity_id
_entity_poly.type
_entity_poly.pdbx_seq_one_letter_code
_entity_poly.pdbx_strand_id
1 'polypeptide(L)'
;MNHIIARRISQVLAIGVIVACATGSALPGPPLMALQTTRASAATDNEDRFEVAAANVDRTREELKALEEDGVIEVMPDGFVFAIDPALSPEVLQSQEFADVIEADGAPADGAVAVADIPGTPETGSRPDAPVTIFLNFDGAYFERQQWNLLSNIERIWFEPASMATTEFRYLVWARVAEDYAPFNVNVTTTRPSDDDLFKTSVTDDRYGAQAVITDTYTDTFPHAKGTGGLAFLGGAGSRMLTGALVFTKGAIYGGMSRATAAKNVAELVSHEIGHNFGVMHDGFKEDEYYRGRGGVWAPIMGSAYPQPITQWSNGEYAHATNHEDDLALITDSTAIRRGLMALELADGTPVLGGVCRDKPQDPWPPKSGQKLYLPNASVRCDDTGERVFPVWHYLDRADFITDEVGNNASTAWLLGDIAEQKVQKGVIITRDDVDVYRFETSGGTLTALAQVAAIGPNLHSKLALINACGQVLAEGHSEDLNSDITVALRAGTYFLTVEGIGYGDPSQVTRGAANAYSDYGSIGNYTLIAQVTHEVDPGSAPLESACVGSP
;
A
#
# COMPACT_ATOMS: atom_id res chain seq x y z
N MET A 1 -70.40 41.66 37.84
CA MET A 1 -71.75 41.30 38.27
C MET A 1 -72.00 39.84 37.95
N ASN A 2 -72.20 39.06 39.02
CA ASN A 2 -73.00 37.84 39.15
C ASN A 2 -72.71 36.56 38.33
N HIS A 3 -72.20 35.57 39.09
CA HIS A 3 -72.80 34.23 39.36
C HIS A 3 -73.22 33.35 38.17
N ILE A 4 -72.51 32.23 37.87
CA ILE A 4 -72.55 30.87 38.51
C ILE A 4 -73.90 30.17 38.23
N ILE A 5 -74.00 28.97 37.60
CA ILE A 5 -73.93 27.57 38.13
C ILE A 5 -74.37 26.66 36.95
N ALA A 6 -73.96 25.42 36.68
CA ALA A 6 -72.92 24.46 37.08
C ALA A 6 -73.17 23.18 36.23
N ARG A 7 -72.20 22.28 35.98
CA ARG A 7 -71.94 20.96 36.64
C ARG A 7 -71.21 20.10 35.58
N ARG A 8 -70.22 19.23 35.80
CA ARG A 8 -69.66 18.43 36.91
C ARG A 8 -68.16 18.16 36.57
N ILE A 9 -67.19 18.34 37.49
CA ILE A 9 -66.57 17.33 38.40
C ILE A 9 -65.92 16.17 37.62
N SER A 10 -64.70 15.68 37.80
CA SER A 10 -63.41 15.97 38.50
C SER A 10 -62.58 14.72 38.10
N GLN A 11 -61.29 14.73 37.75
CA GLN A 11 -60.12 14.88 38.62
C GLN A 11 -58.89 14.71 37.68
N VAL A 12 -58.07 15.74 37.56
CA VAL A 12 -56.67 15.66 37.15
C VAL A 12 -55.90 16.28 38.31
N LEU A 13 -54.98 15.52 38.92
CA LEU A 13 -54.00 16.10 39.82
C LEU A 13 -52.63 15.52 39.49
N ALA A 14 -51.75 16.42 39.04
CA ALA A 14 -50.33 16.21 38.89
C ALA A 14 -49.66 16.04 40.26
N ILE A 15 -48.72 15.12 40.38
CA ILE A 15 -47.68 15.16 41.43
C ILE A 15 -46.36 14.65 40.83
N GLY A 16 -45.36 15.54 40.86
CA GLY A 16 -43.97 15.27 41.21
C GLY A 16 -43.21 14.19 40.44
N VAL A 17 -42.33 14.62 39.54
CA VAL A 17 -41.17 13.81 39.13
C VAL A 17 -40.25 13.69 40.35
N ILE A 18 -40.31 12.53 41.00
CA ILE A 18 -39.37 12.11 42.03
C ILE A 18 -38.13 11.56 41.34
N VAL A 19 -37.00 12.20 41.62
CA VAL A 19 -35.65 11.62 41.47
C VAL A 19 -35.59 10.39 42.37
N ALA A 20 -35.65 9.21 41.78
CA ALA A 20 -35.35 7.96 42.46
C ALA A 20 -33.92 7.55 42.11
N CYS A 21 -32.98 7.84 43.03
CA CYS A 21 -31.77 7.05 43.17
C CYS A 21 -32.18 5.61 43.47
N ALA A 22 -32.15 4.74 42.46
CA ALA A 22 -32.11 3.31 42.66
C ALA A 22 -30.64 2.88 42.60
N THR A 23 -30.06 2.67 43.77
CA THR A 23 -28.90 1.81 43.97
C THR A 23 -29.28 0.38 43.57
N GLY A 24 -29.28 0.13 42.27
CA GLY A 24 -29.25 -1.22 41.71
C GLY A 24 -27.80 -1.59 41.55
N SER A 25 -27.28 -2.40 42.47
CA SER A 25 -26.07 -3.18 42.26
C SER A 25 -26.18 -3.84 40.88
N ALA A 26 -25.40 -3.35 39.92
CA ALA A 26 -25.19 -4.02 38.65
C ALA A 26 -24.81 -5.46 39.02
N LEU A 27 -25.64 -6.41 38.61
CA LEU A 27 -25.19 -7.80 38.56
C LEU A 27 -23.86 -7.75 37.78
N PRO A 28 -22.77 -8.33 38.30
CA PRO A 28 -21.56 -8.43 37.51
C PRO A 28 -21.97 -9.15 36.24
N GLY A 29 -21.81 -8.46 35.10
CA GLY A 29 -21.77 -9.17 33.82
C GLY A 29 -20.77 -10.31 33.97
N PRO A 30 -21.01 -11.46 33.32
CA PRO A 30 -20.04 -12.56 33.41
C PRO A 30 -18.65 -12.00 33.11
N PRO A 31 -17.62 -12.34 33.89
CA PRO A 31 -16.27 -11.89 33.58
C PRO A 31 -15.98 -12.33 32.16
N LEU A 32 -15.59 -11.39 31.31
CA LEU A 32 -15.15 -11.65 29.96
C LEU A 32 -13.89 -12.52 30.08
N MET A 33 -14.10 -13.83 29.98
CA MET A 33 -13.02 -14.77 29.76
C MET A 33 -12.35 -14.33 28.47
N ALA A 34 -11.06 -14.09 28.59
CA ALA A 34 -10.17 -13.68 27.54
C ALA A 34 -10.47 -14.41 26.22
N LEU A 35 -10.18 -13.73 25.10
CA LEU A 35 -9.60 -14.40 23.94
C LEU A 35 -8.25 -15.04 24.36
N GLN A 36 -8.29 -15.97 25.32
CA GLN A 36 -7.22 -16.91 25.57
C GLN A 36 -7.42 -17.95 24.50
N THR A 37 -6.59 -17.90 23.47
CA THR A 37 -6.32 -19.03 22.57
C THR A 37 -6.19 -20.31 23.40
N THR A 38 -7.28 -21.03 23.58
CA THR A 38 -7.23 -22.38 24.12
C THR A 38 -7.34 -23.27 22.91
N ARG A 39 -6.16 -23.71 22.47
CA ARG A 39 -5.96 -24.96 21.76
C ARG A 39 -6.81 -25.17 20.50
N ALA A 40 -6.58 -24.33 19.50
CA ALA A 40 -6.48 -24.82 18.12
C ALA A 40 -5.07 -25.37 17.80
N SER A 41 -4.22 -25.62 18.80
CA SER A 41 -3.11 -26.54 18.68
C SER A 41 -3.55 -27.97 19.00
N ALA A 42 -4.15 -28.63 18.01
CA ALA A 42 -3.72 -30.01 17.74
C ALA A 42 -2.39 -29.93 16.96
N ALA A 43 -1.39 -29.29 17.58
CA ALA A 43 -0.01 -29.12 17.15
C ALA A 43 0.81 -28.69 18.39
N THR A 44 1.11 -29.67 19.24
CA THR A 44 2.20 -29.73 20.23
C THR A 44 2.39 -28.59 21.26
N ASP A 45 2.42 -28.97 22.54
CA ASP A 45 3.11 -28.24 23.63
C ASP A 45 4.66 -28.20 23.39
N ASN A 46 5.15 -28.21 22.15
CA ASN A 46 6.57 -28.45 21.82
C ASN A 46 7.06 -27.88 20.45
N GLU A 47 6.20 -27.30 19.61
CA GLU A 47 6.62 -26.64 18.36
C GLU A 47 7.06 -25.21 18.66
N ASP A 48 8.24 -24.87 18.15
CA ASP A 48 8.84 -23.54 18.29
C ASP A 48 7.99 -22.54 17.47
N ARG A 49 7.52 -21.44 18.07
CA ARG A 49 6.72 -20.41 17.34
C ARG A 49 7.42 -19.90 16.09
N PHE A 50 8.75 -19.91 16.07
CA PHE A 50 9.55 -19.53 14.91
C PHE A 50 9.48 -20.55 13.77
N GLU A 51 9.25 -21.83 14.07
CA GLU A 51 9.02 -22.86 13.06
C GLU A 51 7.65 -22.65 12.37
N VAL A 52 6.63 -22.31 13.16
CA VAL A 52 5.30 -21.99 12.64
C VAL A 52 5.36 -20.71 11.80
N ALA A 53 6.10 -19.70 12.27
CA ALA A 53 6.30 -18.46 11.53
C ALA A 53 7.04 -18.67 10.21
N ALA A 54 8.12 -19.46 10.20
CA ALA A 54 8.86 -19.80 8.97
C ALA A 54 8.01 -20.56 7.93
N ALA A 55 6.93 -21.22 8.34
CA ALA A 55 5.96 -21.81 7.42
C ALA A 55 4.94 -20.78 6.86
N ASN A 56 4.74 -19.66 7.56
CA ASN A 56 3.79 -18.61 7.19
C ASN A 56 4.42 -17.51 6.34
N VAL A 57 5.72 -17.24 6.54
CA VAL A 57 6.49 -16.22 5.81
C VAL A 57 7.68 -16.88 5.12
N ASP A 58 8.14 -16.34 3.99
CA ASP A 58 9.26 -16.91 3.22
C ASP A 58 10.63 -16.58 3.84
N ARG A 59 10.82 -16.97 5.10
CA ARG A 59 12.03 -16.73 5.90
C ARG A 59 12.35 -17.93 6.77
N THR A 60 13.63 -18.15 7.04
CA THR A 60 14.08 -19.21 7.94
C THR A 60 13.81 -18.86 9.40
N ARG A 61 13.71 -19.90 10.23
CA ARG A 61 13.60 -19.76 11.68
C ARG A 61 14.74 -18.94 12.29
N GLU A 62 15.96 -19.12 11.82
CA GLU A 62 17.14 -18.42 12.32
C GLU A 62 17.12 -16.92 11.94
N GLU A 63 16.67 -16.58 10.74
CA GLU A 63 16.48 -15.17 10.32
C GLU A 63 15.42 -14.49 11.18
N LEU A 64 14.25 -15.13 11.39
CA LEU A 64 13.19 -14.57 12.23
C LEU A 64 13.63 -14.31 13.67
N LYS A 65 14.50 -15.17 14.21
CA LYS A 65 15.09 -14.96 15.54
C LYS A 65 16.00 -13.76 15.57
N ALA A 66 16.87 -13.61 14.57
CA ALA A 66 17.77 -12.46 14.49
C ALA A 66 16.98 -11.15 14.38
N LEU A 67 15.98 -11.11 13.49
CA LEU A 67 15.13 -9.94 13.29
C LEU A 67 14.34 -9.56 14.56
N GLU A 68 13.82 -10.54 15.31
CA GLU A 68 13.14 -10.26 16.58
C GLU A 68 14.11 -9.81 17.68
N GLU A 69 15.31 -10.41 17.75
CA GLU A 69 16.36 -9.99 18.69
C GLU A 69 16.80 -8.54 18.43
N ASP A 70 16.81 -8.11 17.16
CA ASP A 70 17.10 -6.74 16.74
C ASP A 70 15.88 -5.79 16.87
N GLY A 71 14.72 -6.31 17.27
CA GLY A 71 13.49 -5.53 17.49
C GLY A 71 12.79 -5.06 16.22
N VAL A 72 13.09 -5.70 15.09
CA VAL A 72 12.56 -5.39 13.75
C VAL A 72 11.17 -5.97 13.54
N ILE A 73 10.96 -7.17 14.08
CA ILE A 73 9.70 -7.88 14.02
C ILE A 73 9.34 -8.38 15.42
N GLU A 74 8.10 -8.80 15.58
CA GLU A 74 7.69 -9.65 16.71
C GLU A 74 6.94 -10.87 16.16
N VAL A 75 7.31 -12.05 16.66
CA VAL A 75 6.68 -13.32 16.30
C VAL A 75 5.64 -13.67 17.36
N MET A 76 4.36 -13.64 16.99
CA MET A 76 3.27 -14.00 17.89
C MET A 76 3.37 -15.47 18.34
N PRO A 77 2.78 -15.86 19.49
CA PRO A 77 2.79 -17.25 19.96
C PRO A 77 2.19 -18.26 18.98
N ASP A 78 1.33 -17.82 18.08
CA ASP A 78 0.70 -18.60 17.00
C ASP A 78 1.45 -18.54 15.66
N GLY A 79 2.63 -17.92 15.63
CA GLY A 79 3.52 -17.87 14.46
C GLY A 79 3.15 -16.78 13.45
N PHE A 80 2.24 -15.87 13.76
CA PHE A 80 2.09 -14.64 12.96
C PHE A 80 3.22 -13.67 13.23
N VAL A 81 3.62 -12.92 12.21
CA VAL A 81 4.74 -11.98 12.30
C VAL A 81 4.23 -10.59 11.95
N PHE A 82 4.58 -9.59 12.76
CA PHE A 82 4.41 -8.19 12.38
C PHE A 82 5.75 -7.45 12.42
N ALA A 83 5.91 -6.53 11.49
CA ALA A 83 7.05 -5.64 11.39
C ALA A 83 6.84 -4.38 12.24
N ILE A 84 7.94 -3.80 12.69
CA ILE A 84 8.00 -2.64 13.57
C ILE A 84 8.83 -1.56 12.87
N ASP A 85 8.20 -0.47 12.40
CA ASP A 85 8.94 0.72 11.95
C ASP A 85 9.18 1.66 13.13
N PRO A 86 10.43 1.83 13.60
CA PRO A 86 10.72 2.72 14.70
C PRO A 86 10.51 4.18 14.29
N ALA A 87 9.93 4.97 15.19
CA ALA A 87 9.80 6.40 15.01
C ALA A 87 11.19 7.03 14.87
N LEU A 88 11.37 7.86 13.84
CA LEU A 88 12.57 8.67 13.72
C LEU A 88 12.61 9.75 14.80
N SER A 89 13.79 9.97 15.38
CA SER A 89 13.93 11.07 16.34
C SER A 89 13.67 12.41 15.63
N PRO A 90 13.10 13.41 16.33
CA PRO A 90 12.91 14.74 15.76
C PRO A 90 14.22 15.34 15.23
N GLU A 91 15.35 15.04 15.87
CA GLU A 91 16.68 15.46 15.43
C GLU A 91 17.05 14.86 14.07
N VAL A 92 16.74 13.58 13.83
CA VAL A 92 16.98 12.95 12.52
C VAL A 92 16.08 13.57 11.46
N LEU A 93 14.77 13.67 11.73
CA LEU A 93 13.82 14.27 10.80
C LEU A 93 14.17 15.74 10.47
N GLN A 94 14.65 16.52 11.46
CA GLN A 94 15.09 17.92 11.27
C GLN A 94 16.44 18.02 10.55
N SER A 95 17.38 17.13 10.84
CA SER A 95 18.71 17.14 10.22
C SER A 95 18.71 16.77 8.74
N GLN A 96 17.56 16.31 8.25
CA GLN A 96 17.37 15.81 6.90
C GLN A 96 16.30 16.59 6.14
N GLU A 97 16.10 17.87 6.45
CA GLU A 97 15.40 18.82 5.57
C GLU A 97 16.18 18.99 4.26
N PHE A 98 16.16 17.96 3.41
CA PHE A 98 16.22 18.17 1.97
C PHE A 98 14.88 18.79 1.63
N ALA A 99 14.93 20.13 1.57
CA ALA A 99 13.86 21.03 1.19
C ALA A 99 13.02 20.47 0.04
N ASP A 100 11.72 20.78 0.01
CA ASP A 100 10.96 21.44 -1.07
C ASP A 100 11.53 21.46 -2.51
N VAL A 101 12.32 20.47 -2.95
CA VAL A 101 13.18 20.55 -4.14
C VAL A 101 12.56 19.84 -5.34
N ILE A 102 11.50 19.04 -5.16
CA ILE A 102 10.69 18.53 -6.27
C ILE A 102 9.21 18.95 -6.15
N GLU A 103 8.74 19.24 -4.93
CA GLU A 103 7.36 19.67 -4.69
C GLU A 103 7.27 21.19 -4.82
N ALA A 104 7.15 21.67 -6.05
CA ALA A 104 6.78 23.06 -6.27
C ALA A 104 5.41 23.32 -5.61
N ASP A 105 5.40 24.22 -4.62
CA ASP A 105 4.21 24.91 -4.13
C ASP A 105 3.31 25.31 -5.32
N GLY A 106 2.21 24.58 -5.53
CA GLY A 106 1.23 24.95 -6.52
C GLY A 106 0.31 23.82 -6.92
N ALA A 107 -0.91 23.85 -6.39
CA ALA A 107 -2.05 23.52 -7.24
C ALA A 107 -1.86 24.26 -8.59
N PRO A 108 -2.06 23.61 -9.76
CA PRO A 108 -1.74 24.23 -11.02
C PRO A 108 -2.44 25.58 -11.14
N ALA A 109 -1.66 26.65 -11.32
CA ALA A 109 -2.19 27.88 -11.85
C ALA A 109 -2.71 27.58 -13.26
N ASP A 110 -3.93 28.03 -13.56
CA ASP A 110 -4.59 27.89 -14.86
C ASP A 110 -3.58 28.12 -16.01
N GLY A 111 -3.29 27.05 -16.77
CA GLY A 111 -2.57 27.14 -18.05
C GLY A 111 -1.07 26.82 -18.08
N ALA A 112 -0.49 26.14 -17.08
CA ALA A 112 0.87 25.59 -17.17
C ALA A 112 0.89 24.14 -17.68
N VAL A 113 1.98 23.76 -18.38
CA VAL A 113 2.23 22.49 -19.09
C VAL A 113 1.77 21.26 -18.30
N ALA A 114 1.06 20.34 -18.95
CA ALA A 114 0.29 19.25 -18.34
C ALA A 114 1.16 18.19 -17.63
N VAL A 115 1.52 18.46 -16.37
CA VAL A 115 2.10 17.46 -15.45
C VAL A 115 1.22 16.20 -15.43
N ALA A 116 1.80 15.01 -15.23
CA ALA A 116 0.97 13.81 -15.12
C ALA A 116 0.16 13.86 -13.83
N ASP A 117 -1.15 14.06 -13.95
CA ASP A 117 -2.08 13.93 -12.84
C ASP A 117 -2.10 12.47 -12.36
N ILE A 118 -2.06 12.27 -11.04
CA ILE A 118 -2.44 10.99 -10.44
C ILE A 118 -3.89 10.69 -10.85
N PRO A 119 -4.18 9.52 -11.46
CA PRO A 119 -5.55 9.18 -11.87
C PRO A 119 -6.53 9.24 -10.69
N GLY A 120 -7.73 9.78 -10.92
CA GLY A 120 -8.83 9.77 -9.94
C GLY A 120 -8.77 10.89 -8.89
N THR A 121 -9.46 10.67 -7.77
CA THR A 121 -9.44 11.53 -6.57
C THR A 121 -9.35 10.66 -5.31
N PRO A 122 -9.02 11.23 -4.13
CA PRO A 122 -9.02 10.47 -2.88
C PRO A 122 -10.34 9.70 -2.64
N GLU A 123 -11.47 10.34 -2.90
CA GLU A 123 -12.80 9.77 -2.63
C GLU A 123 -13.23 8.72 -3.64
N THR A 124 -13.01 8.94 -4.94
CA THR A 124 -13.37 7.94 -5.95
C THR A 124 -12.36 6.80 -6.01
N GLY A 125 -11.11 7.11 -5.66
CA GLY A 125 -9.97 6.21 -5.74
C GLY A 125 -9.17 6.36 -7.04
N SER A 126 -7.94 5.84 -7.03
CA SER A 126 -7.02 5.90 -8.17
C SER A 126 -7.42 4.98 -9.33
N ARG A 127 -8.00 3.82 -9.02
CA ARG A 127 -8.46 2.81 -9.97
C ARG A 127 -9.71 2.11 -9.44
N PRO A 128 -10.90 2.75 -9.46
CA PRO A 128 -12.07 2.30 -8.69
C PRO A 128 -12.57 0.89 -8.99
N ASP A 129 -12.29 0.39 -10.20
CA ASP A 129 -12.69 -0.94 -10.67
C ASP A 129 -11.64 -2.04 -10.38
N ALA A 130 -10.50 -1.69 -9.76
CA ALA A 130 -9.46 -2.65 -9.42
C ALA A 130 -9.97 -3.72 -8.43
N PRO A 131 -9.51 -4.98 -8.55
CA PRO A 131 -9.91 -6.06 -7.65
C PRO A 131 -9.41 -5.85 -6.21
N VAL A 132 -8.24 -5.23 -6.05
CA VAL A 132 -7.61 -5.01 -4.75
C VAL A 132 -7.78 -3.55 -4.34
N THR A 133 -8.17 -3.27 -3.10
CA THR A 133 -8.29 -1.90 -2.57
C THR A 133 -7.31 -1.63 -1.43
N ILE A 134 -6.55 -0.55 -1.53
CA ILE A 134 -5.80 0.04 -0.41
C ILE A 134 -6.64 1.17 0.17
N PHE A 135 -7.21 0.95 1.35
CA PHE A 135 -8.04 1.93 2.05
C PHE A 135 -7.22 2.74 3.05
N LEU A 136 -7.12 4.05 2.81
CA LEU A 136 -6.47 5.02 3.67
C LEU A 136 -7.46 5.58 4.68
N ASN A 137 -7.45 5.03 5.88
CA ASN A 137 -8.38 5.41 6.94
C ASN A 137 -7.79 6.50 7.85
N PHE A 138 -8.30 7.72 7.72
CA PHE A 138 -7.96 8.86 8.59
C PHE A 138 -9.03 9.14 9.65
N ASP A 139 -10.16 8.44 9.60
CA ASP A 139 -11.39 8.78 10.33
C ASP A 139 -11.59 7.94 11.60
N GLY A 140 -10.58 7.11 11.92
CA GLY A 140 -10.59 6.20 13.06
C GLY A 140 -11.23 4.85 12.74
N ALA A 141 -10.95 3.86 13.59
CA ALA A 141 -11.46 2.50 13.42
C ALA A 141 -11.60 1.77 14.75
N TYR A 142 -12.60 0.89 14.83
CA TYR A 142 -12.65 -0.13 15.87
C TYR A 142 -12.00 -1.41 15.38
N PHE A 143 -11.03 -1.89 16.14
CA PHE A 143 -10.48 -3.23 15.94
C PHE A 143 -11.04 -4.15 17.02
N GLU A 144 -11.67 -5.23 16.57
CA GLU A 144 -12.21 -6.29 17.40
C GLU A 144 -11.97 -7.62 16.68
N ARG A 145 -11.66 -8.67 17.46
CA ARG A 145 -11.41 -10.01 16.93
C ARG A 145 -10.27 -10.05 15.89
N GLN A 146 -9.22 -9.25 16.08
CA GLN A 146 -8.02 -9.24 15.24
C GLN A 146 -6.77 -9.62 16.05
N GLN A 147 -5.65 -9.86 15.37
CA GLN A 147 -4.38 -10.19 16.04
C GLN A 147 -3.87 -9.04 16.91
N TRP A 148 -4.20 -7.79 16.57
CA TRP A 148 -3.93 -6.62 17.42
C TRP A 148 -4.63 -6.68 18.79
N ASN A 149 -5.84 -7.24 18.85
CA ASN A 149 -6.58 -7.43 20.11
C ASN A 149 -5.92 -8.50 20.98
N LEU A 150 -5.44 -9.58 20.34
CA LEU A 150 -4.72 -10.66 21.01
C LEU A 150 -3.39 -10.16 21.58
N LEU A 151 -2.61 -9.43 20.77
CA LEU A 151 -1.34 -8.82 21.17
C LEU A 151 -1.51 -7.91 22.40
N SER A 152 -2.46 -6.97 22.32
CA SER A 152 -2.66 -5.97 23.38
C SER A 152 -3.47 -6.48 24.57
N ASN A 153 -4.11 -7.64 24.46
CA ASN A 153 -5.11 -8.15 25.40
C ASN A 153 -6.25 -7.13 25.66
N ILE A 154 -6.68 -6.43 24.60
CA ILE A 154 -7.80 -5.47 24.63
C ILE A 154 -8.88 -5.98 23.68
N GLU A 155 -10.08 -6.28 24.21
CA GLU A 155 -11.20 -6.86 23.44
C GLU A 155 -11.60 -6.01 22.23
N ARG A 156 -11.71 -4.70 22.45
CA ARG A 156 -12.10 -3.72 21.44
C ARG A 156 -11.22 -2.48 21.58
N ILE A 157 -10.44 -2.20 20.54
CA ILE A 157 -9.53 -1.07 20.49
C ILE A 157 -10.18 0.00 19.62
N TRP A 158 -10.23 1.23 20.11
CA TRP A 158 -10.57 2.39 19.30
C TRP A 158 -9.28 3.10 18.89
N PHE A 159 -9.03 3.16 17.59
CA PHE A 159 -7.99 4.01 17.02
C PHE A 159 -8.63 5.34 16.65
N GLU A 160 -8.15 6.41 17.28
CA GLU A 160 -8.65 7.77 17.10
C GLU A 160 -8.35 8.27 15.68
N PRO A 161 -9.18 9.16 15.12
CA PRO A 161 -8.88 9.81 13.84
C PRO A 161 -7.55 10.57 13.87
N ALA A 162 -6.94 10.74 12.70
CA ALA A 162 -5.82 11.65 12.53
C ALA A 162 -6.34 13.11 12.52
N SER A 163 -6.24 13.82 13.64
CA SER A 163 -6.87 15.13 13.82
C SER A 163 -6.37 16.21 12.85
N MET A 164 -5.16 16.03 12.31
CA MET A 164 -4.54 16.93 11.34
C MET A 164 -4.95 16.71 9.88
N ALA A 165 -5.71 15.64 9.57
CA ALA A 165 -6.01 15.21 8.22
C ALA A 165 -7.05 16.11 7.51
N THR A 166 -6.64 17.32 7.14
CA THR A 166 -7.39 18.23 6.27
C THR A 166 -7.55 17.65 4.86
N THR A 167 -8.44 18.21 4.04
CA THR A 167 -8.62 17.80 2.63
C THR A 167 -7.29 17.82 1.85
N GLU A 168 -6.51 18.88 2.00
CA GLU A 168 -5.19 19.01 1.38
C GLU A 168 -4.22 17.93 1.87
N PHE A 169 -4.16 17.68 3.19
CA PHE A 169 -3.30 16.64 3.74
C PHE A 169 -3.67 15.24 3.21
N ARG A 170 -4.97 14.92 3.19
CA ARG A 170 -5.47 13.65 2.66
C ARG A 170 -5.13 13.49 1.19
N TYR A 171 -5.26 14.56 0.39
CA TYR A 171 -4.89 14.54 -1.02
C TYR A 171 -3.40 14.26 -1.22
N LEU A 172 -2.52 14.94 -0.48
CA LEU A 172 -1.07 14.74 -0.58
C LEU A 172 -0.66 13.32 -0.16
N VAL A 173 -1.25 12.76 0.90
CA VAL A 173 -0.98 11.38 1.30
C VAL A 173 -1.49 10.41 0.24
N TRP A 174 -2.74 10.58 -0.21
CA TRP A 174 -3.35 9.73 -1.23
C TRP A 174 -2.56 9.73 -2.54
N ALA A 175 -2.14 10.90 -3.03
CA ALA A 175 -1.45 11.04 -4.31
C ALA A 175 -0.13 10.26 -4.34
N ARG A 176 0.67 10.33 -3.26
CA ARG A 176 1.93 9.59 -3.14
C ARG A 176 1.71 8.08 -3.09
N VAL A 177 0.80 7.63 -2.23
CA VAL A 177 0.51 6.20 -2.10
C VAL A 177 -0.09 5.65 -3.41
N ALA A 178 -0.91 6.44 -4.10
CA ALA A 178 -1.43 6.08 -5.42
C ALA A 178 -0.33 5.99 -6.48
N GLU A 179 0.72 6.81 -6.40
CA GLU A 179 1.88 6.73 -7.29
C GLU A 179 2.78 5.52 -6.97
N ASP A 180 3.06 5.26 -5.69
CA ASP A 180 3.82 4.08 -5.22
C ASP A 180 3.22 2.76 -5.69
N TYR A 181 1.90 2.72 -5.78
CA TYR A 181 1.16 1.54 -6.20
C TYR A 181 0.61 1.62 -7.64
N ALA A 182 0.95 2.65 -8.43
CA ALA A 182 0.47 2.82 -9.80
C ALA A 182 0.71 1.62 -10.74
N PRO A 183 1.85 0.90 -10.65
CA PRO A 183 2.11 -0.30 -11.46
C PRO A 183 1.18 -1.48 -11.15
N PHE A 184 0.55 -1.51 -9.97
CA PHE A 184 -0.27 -2.61 -9.52
C PHE A 184 -1.76 -2.36 -9.80
N ASN A 185 -2.50 -3.45 -10.01
CA ASN A 185 -3.94 -3.43 -10.23
C ASN A 185 -4.69 -3.25 -8.90
N VAL A 186 -4.44 -2.11 -8.25
CA VAL A 186 -5.00 -1.72 -6.97
C VAL A 186 -5.71 -0.37 -7.06
N ASN A 187 -6.75 -0.23 -6.26
CA ASN A 187 -7.44 1.02 -6.02
C ASN A 187 -6.93 1.64 -4.71
N VAL A 188 -6.30 2.82 -4.75
CA VAL A 188 -5.98 3.58 -3.53
C VAL A 188 -7.10 4.59 -3.29
N THR A 189 -7.76 4.55 -2.12
CA THR A 189 -8.89 5.45 -1.80
C THR A 189 -8.95 5.81 -0.32
N THR A 190 -9.55 6.96 -0.02
CA THR A 190 -9.91 7.39 1.35
C THR A 190 -11.36 7.08 1.69
N THR A 191 -12.14 6.52 0.77
CA THR A 191 -13.52 6.10 1.03
C THR A 191 -13.53 4.66 1.52
N ARG A 192 -14.06 4.42 2.72
CA ARG A 192 -14.14 3.06 3.27
C ARG A 192 -14.94 2.13 2.34
N PRO A 193 -14.34 1.04 1.84
CA PRO A 193 -15.07 0.02 1.10
C PRO A 193 -16.01 -0.80 1.99
N SER A 194 -16.79 -1.69 1.37
CA SER A 194 -17.53 -2.70 2.13
C SER A 194 -16.57 -3.71 2.77
N ASP A 195 -17.02 -4.45 3.80
CA ASP A 195 -16.21 -5.52 4.39
C ASP A 195 -15.90 -6.62 3.36
N ASP A 196 -16.82 -6.88 2.43
CA ASP A 196 -16.63 -7.87 1.35
C ASP A 196 -15.60 -7.39 0.31
N ASP A 197 -15.40 -6.09 0.17
CA ASP A 197 -14.35 -5.51 -0.70
C ASP A 197 -13.00 -5.35 0.03
N LEU A 198 -12.92 -5.62 1.33
CA LEU A 198 -11.67 -5.57 2.11
C LEU A 198 -11.20 -6.96 2.52
N PHE A 199 -12.11 -7.87 2.85
CA PHE A 199 -11.79 -9.14 3.47
C PHE A 199 -12.26 -10.30 2.63
N LYS A 200 -11.29 -11.12 2.22
CA LYS A 200 -11.56 -12.34 1.46
C LYS A 200 -12.39 -13.30 2.27
N THR A 201 -13.37 -13.89 1.60
CA THR A 201 -14.22 -14.95 2.13
C THR A 201 -13.80 -16.35 1.65
N SER A 202 -13.01 -16.41 0.57
CA SER A 202 -12.50 -17.64 -0.03
C SER A 202 -11.18 -17.45 -0.78
N VAL A 203 -10.52 -18.54 -1.16
CA VAL A 203 -9.30 -18.49 -2.01
C VAL A 203 -9.56 -18.03 -3.44
N THR A 204 -10.80 -18.09 -3.91
CA THR A 204 -11.20 -17.64 -5.26
C THR A 204 -11.87 -16.27 -5.23
N ASP A 205 -11.92 -15.63 -4.07
CA ASP A 205 -12.50 -14.30 -3.90
C ASP A 205 -11.51 -13.27 -4.43
N ASP A 206 -11.78 -12.68 -5.59
CA ASP A 206 -10.87 -11.76 -6.26
C ASP A 206 -11.11 -10.29 -5.86
N ARG A 207 -12.04 -10.00 -4.94
CA ARG A 207 -12.27 -8.65 -4.41
C ARG A 207 -11.89 -8.58 -2.94
N TYR A 208 -10.89 -7.77 -2.61
CA TYR A 208 -10.39 -7.63 -1.25
C TYR A 208 -9.47 -6.41 -1.11
N GLY A 209 -8.86 -6.22 0.05
CA GLY A 209 -7.97 -5.08 0.24
C GLY A 209 -7.04 -5.15 1.43
N ALA A 210 -6.27 -4.07 1.57
CA ALA A 210 -5.47 -3.75 2.74
C ALA A 210 -5.93 -2.41 3.31
N GLN A 211 -5.87 -2.24 4.62
CA GLN A 211 -6.30 -1.02 5.29
C GLN A 211 -5.11 -0.43 6.05
N ALA A 212 -4.80 0.84 5.75
CA ALA A 212 -3.94 1.68 6.58
C ALA A 212 -4.79 2.50 7.54
N VAL A 213 -4.50 2.44 8.84
CA VAL A 213 -5.14 3.27 9.86
C VAL A 213 -4.17 4.36 10.29
N ILE A 214 -4.39 5.56 9.76
CA ILE A 214 -3.64 6.76 10.10
C ILE A 214 -4.30 7.36 11.35
N THR A 215 -3.58 7.37 12.48
CA THR A 215 -4.19 7.60 13.80
C THR A 215 -3.32 8.41 14.75
N ASP A 216 -3.99 9.22 15.58
CA ASP A 216 -3.38 9.92 16.72
C ASP A 216 -3.32 9.05 17.99
N THR A 217 -3.96 7.86 17.97
CA THR A 217 -3.81 6.85 19.02
C THR A 217 -2.34 6.49 19.18
N TYR A 218 -1.92 6.31 20.43
CA TYR A 218 -0.54 5.93 20.74
C TYR A 218 -0.53 5.14 22.04
N THR A 219 0.49 5.31 22.88
CA THR A 219 0.71 4.52 24.10
C THR A 219 -0.42 4.55 25.13
N ASP A 220 -1.25 5.59 25.15
CA ASP A 220 -2.37 5.71 26.11
C ASP A 220 -3.47 4.66 25.87
N THR A 221 -3.59 4.19 24.63
CA THR A 221 -4.58 3.17 24.23
C THR A 221 -3.89 1.89 23.75
N PHE A 222 -2.76 2.02 23.06
CA PHE A 222 -2.03 0.92 22.44
C PHE A 222 -0.54 0.99 22.83
N PRO A 223 -0.12 0.34 23.93
CA PRO A 223 1.25 0.43 24.45
C PRO A 223 2.34 0.07 23.45
N HIS A 224 2.06 -0.84 22.49
CA HIS A 224 3.00 -1.25 21.44
C HIS A 224 3.33 -0.14 20.44
N ALA A 225 2.56 0.95 20.40
CA ALA A 225 2.89 2.12 19.58
C ALA A 225 4.14 2.87 20.08
N LYS A 226 4.64 2.57 21.30
CA LYS A 226 5.71 3.33 21.93
C LYS A 226 6.98 3.32 21.08
N GLY A 227 7.37 4.49 20.58
CA GLY A 227 8.61 4.65 19.82
C GLY A 227 8.52 4.12 18.40
N THR A 228 7.32 3.87 17.88
CA THR A 228 7.09 3.40 16.50
C THR A 228 6.40 4.48 15.67
N GLY A 229 6.71 4.49 14.36
CA GLY A 229 6.01 5.24 13.33
C GLY A 229 4.90 4.40 12.69
N GLY A 230 5.16 3.10 12.49
CA GLY A 230 4.18 2.16 11.97
C GLY A 230 4.34 0.73 12.49
N LEU A 231 3.28 -0.05 12.33
CA LEU A 231 3.22 -1.49 12.63
C LEU A 231 2.29 -2.19 11.64
N ALA A 232 2.74 -3.30 11.06
CA ALA A 232 1.92 -4.09 10.14
C ALA A 232 2.24 -5.58 10.21
N PHE A 233 1.19 -6.41 10.18
CA PHE A 233 1.37 -7.85 9.99
C PHE A 233 1.84 -8.16 8.58
N LEU A 234 2.77 -9.11 8.49
CA LEU A 234 3.20 -9.67 7.22
C LEU A 234 2.06 -10.45 6.57
N GLY A 235 1.77 -10.13 5.31
CA GLY A 235 0.71 -10.79 4.55
C GLY A 235 -0.71 -10.41 4.98
N GLY A 236 -0.95 -9.22 5.54
CA GLY A 236 -2.28 -8.75 5.96
C GLY A 236 -3.32 -8.50 4.85
N ALA A 237 -2.91 -8.44 3.57
CA ALA A 237 -3.82 -8.14 2.46
C ALA A 237 -4.93 -9.20 2.31
N GLY A 238 -6.19 -8.76 2.35
CA GLY A 238 -7.39 -9.60 2.29
C GLY A 238 -7.79 -10.26 3.61
N SER A 239 -7.01 -10.08 4.68
CA SER A 239 -7.24 -10.77 5.95
C SER A 239 -7.88 -9.89 7.00
N ARG A 240 -9.13 -10.16 7.39
CA ARG A 240 -9.79 -9.47 8.52
C ARG A 240 -8.99 -9.54 9.83
N MET A 241 -8.19 -10.58 10.02
CA MET A 241 -7.44 -10.84 11.25
C MET A 241 -6.12 -10.06 11.35
N LEU A 242 -5.45 -9.90 10.19
CA LEU A 242 -4.11 -9.33 10.07
C LEU A 242 -4.11 -7.94 9.42
N THR A 243 -5.26 -7.51 8.90
CA THR A 243 -5.46 -6.16 8.35
C THR A 243 -5.19 -5.09 9.41
N GLY A 244 -4.99 -3.86 8.94
CA GLY A 244 -4.68 -2.72 9.78
C GLY A 244 -3.18 -2.51 9.89
N ALA A 245 -2.58 -2.03 8.80
CA ALA A 245 -1.33 -1.30 8.84
C ALA A 245 -1.54 -0.05 9.72
N LEU A 246 -0.97 -0.03 10.92
CA LEU A 246 -1.13 1.07 11.86
C LEU A 246 -0.07 2.13 11.55
N VAL A 247 -0.49 3.36 11.31
CA VAL A 247 0.38 4.51 11.04
C VAL A 247 0.15 5.57 12.10
N PHE A 248 1.13 5.77 12.97
CA PHE A 248 1.03 6.64 14.15
C PHE A 248 1.55 8.04 13.83
N THR A 249 0.66 9.03 13.77
CA THR A 249 1.03 10.42 13.47
C THR A 249 2.06 10.99 14.47
N LYS A 250 1.97 10.59 15.74
CA LYS A 250 2.93 10.98 16.80
C LYS A 250 4.35 10.43 16.59
N GLY A 251 4.49 9.31 15.87
CA GLY A 251 5.78 8.72 15.52
C GLY A 251 6.35 9.26 14.21
N ALA A 252 5.49 9.80 13.34
CA ALA A 252 5.85 10.28 12.00
C ALA A 252 6.11 11.79 11.91
N ILE A 253 5.57 12.58 12.86
CA ILE A 253 5.48 14.04 12.75
C ILE A 253 6.00 14.71 14.02
N TYR A 254 6.87 15.70 13.85
CA TYR A 254 7.35 16.57 14.92
C TYR A 254 6.84 18.00 14.78
N GLY A 255 6.87 18.76 15.88
CA GLY A 255 6.42 20.16 15.89
C GLY A 255 7.29 21.08 15.04
N GLY A 256 6.69 21.82 14.12
CA GLY A 256 7.37 22.77 13.23
C GLY A 256 7.50 22.30 11.77
N MET A 257 7.13 21.05 11.48
CA MET A 257 7.11 20.50 10.13
C MET A 257 6.05 21.18 9.25
N SER A 258 6.38 21.39 7.96
CA SER A 258 5.40 21.85 6.97
C SER A 258 4.31 20.80 6.76
N ARG A 259 3.14 21.20 6.26
CA ARG A 259 2.07 20.24 5.97
C ARG A 259 2.47 19.25 4.89
N ALA A 260 3.20 19.70 3.86
CA ALA A 260 3.65 18.86 2.76
C ALA A 260 4.64 17.80 3.23
N THR A 261 5.62 18.17 4.05
CA THR A 261 6.57 17.23 4.64
C THR A 261 5.87 16.23 5.57
N ALA A 262 4.91 16.69 6.37
CA ALA A 262 4.13 15.79 7.23
C ALA A 262 3.29 14.79 6.43
N ALA A 263 2.69 15.24 5.32
CA ALA A 263 1.94 14.37 4.42
C ALA A 263 2.85 13.36 3.73
N LYS A 264 4.05 13.79 3.28
CA LYS A 264 5.07 12.87 2.75
C LYS A 264 5.41 11.81 3.77
N ASN A 265 5.78 12.18 5.00
CA ASN A 265 6.16 11.21 6.02
C ASN A 265 5.06 10.17 6.31
N VAL A 266 3.81 10.61 6.36
CA VAL A 266 2.67 9.70 6.55
C VAL A 266 2.46 8.81 5.31
N ALA A 267 2.65 9.32 4.10
CA ALA A 267 2.57 8.52 2.88
C ALA A 267 3.66 7.44 2.80
N GLU A 268 4.91 7.79 3.09
CA GLU A 268 6.03 6.83 3.13
C GLU A 268 5.71 5.67 4.08
N LEU A 269 5.22 5.99 5.28
CA LEU A 269 4.75 5.00 6.25
C LEU A 269 3.60 4.16 5.70
N VAL A 270 2.58 4.80 5.13
CA VAL A 270 1.45 4.06 4.57
C VAL A 270 1.92 3.07 3.51
N SER A 271 2.75 3.50 2.56
CA SER A 271 3.24 2.62 1.50
C SER A 271 4.09 1.49 2.05
N HIS A 272 4.96 1.79 3.01
CA HIS A 272 5.81 0.84 3.73
C HIS A 272 4.99 -0.23 4.49
N GLU A 273 4.04 0.21 5.32
CA GLU A 273 3.23 -0.69 6.15
C GLU A 273 2.24 -1.52 5.31
N ILE A 274 1.75 -0.97 4.19
CA ILE A 274 0.97 -1.76 3.22
C ILE A 274 1.89 -2.73 2.46
N GLY A 275 3.16 -2.40 2.23
CA GLY A 275 4.17 -3.31 1.69
C GLY A 275 4.33 -4.56 2.56
N HIS A 276 4.40 -4.39 3.88
CA HIS A 276 4.35 -5.51 4.84
C HIS A 276 3.06 -6.33 4.71
N ASN A 277 1.90 -5.70 4.49
CA ASN A 277 0.66 -6.44 4.22
C ASN A 277 0.70 -7.27 2.92
N PHE A 278 1.54 -6.91 1.95
CA PHE A 278 1.86 -7.74 0.79
C PHE A 278 3.07 -8.66 0.97
N GLY A 279 3.73 -8.61 2.13
CA GLY A 279 4.77 -9.55 2.55
C GLY A 279 6.20 -9.12 2.27
N VAL A 280 6.41 -7.85 1.92
CA VAL A 280 7.75 -7.27 1.69
C VAL A 280 8.41 -6.94 3.03
N MET A 281 9.70 -7.19 3.21
CA MET A 281 10.46 -6.84 4.43
C MET A 281 11.28 -5.56 4.24
N HIS A 282 11.92 -5.08 5.30
CA HIS A 282 12.71 -3.85 5.22
C HIS A 282 13.93 -3.97 4.31
N ASP A 283 14.35 -2.83 3.78
CA ASP A 283 15.56 -2.65 3.01
C ASP A 283 16.64 -1.98 3.87
N GLY A 284 17.60 -2.76 4.36
CA GLY A 284 18.66 -2.28 5.25
C GLY A 284 20.03 -2.05 4.60
N PHE A 285 20.92 -1.37 5.31
CA PHE A 285 22.29 -1.04 4.87
C PHE A 285 23.33 -1.45 5.92
N LYS A 286 24.20 -2.40 5.53
CA LYS A 286 25.24 -3.03 6.37
C LYS A 286 24.68 -3.72 7.63
N GLU A 287 24.75 -3.06 8.77
CA GLU A 287 24.24 -3.55 10.06
C GLU A 287 22.98 -2.79 10.50
N ASP A 288 22.57 -1.78 9.73
CA ASP A 288 21.34 -1.04 9.99
C ASP A 288 20.19 -1.68 9.20
N GLU A 289 19.08 -1.95 9.87
CA GLU A 289 17.85 -2.50 9.27
C GLU A 289 17.25 -1.61 8.18
N TYR A 290 17.57 -0.32 8.18
CA TYR A 290 17.00 0.65 7.24
C TYR A 290 18.06 1.40 6.46
N TYR A 291 17.91 1.40 5.14
CA TYR A 291 18.67 2.26 4.25
C TYR A 291 17.93 3.59 3.99
N ARG A 292 18.22 4.58 4.84
CA ARG A 292 17.54 5.89 4.84
C ARG A 292 18.07 6.91 3.82
N GLY A 293 19.03 6.51 2.98
CA GLY A 293 19.59 7.37 1.93
C GLY A 293 20.35 8.63 2.41
N ARG A 294 20.89 8.67 3.63
CA ARG A 294 21.52 9.88 4.22
C ARG A 294 22.50 10.58 3.23
N GLY A 295 22.31 11.90 3.07
CA GLY A 295 23.20 12.73 2.24
C GLY A 295 23.05 12.52 0.73
N GLY A 296 21.91 11.99 0.28
CA GLY A 296 21.62 11.79 -1.13
C GLY A 296 20.22 12.21 -1.56
N VAL A 297 19.73 11.59 -2.64
CA VAL A 297 18.44 11.90 -3.27
C VAL A 297 17.47 10.70 -3.29
N TRP A 298 17.94 9.51 -2.91
CA TRP A 298 17.18 8.28 -3.04
C TRP A 298 17.28 7.36 -1.82
N ALA A 299 16.17 6.70 -1.49
CA ALA A 299 16.12 5.56 -0.59
C ALA A 299 14.95 4.64 -0.97
N PRO A 300 15.03 3.35 -0.66
CA PRO A 300 13.93 2.44 -0.94
C PRO A 300 12.74 2.67 0.01
N ILE A 301 11.51 2.44 -0.46
CA ILE A 301 10.27 2.57 0.33
C ILE A 301 10.38 1.73 1.62
N MET A 302 10.92 0.52 1.52
CA MET A 302 11.15 -0.36 2.65
C MET A 302 12.38 0.00 3.51
N GLY A 303 13.13 1.05 3.14
CA GLY A 303 14.31 1.55 3.85
C GLY A 303 14.04 2.77 4.74
N SER A 304 12.77 3.10 4.99
CA SER A 304 12.35 4.20 5.89
C SER A 304 12.84 5.56 5.35
N ALA A 305 12.38 5.84 4.13
CA ALA A 305 12.88 6.85 3.20
C ALA A 305 12.37 8.29 3.41
N TYR A 306 11.77 8.59 4.57
CA TYR A 306 11.27 9.91 4.97
C TYR A 306 12.04 11.12 4.38
N PRO A 307 13.37 11.22 4.53
CA PRO A 307 14.12 12.40 4.09
C PRO A 307 14.41 12.52 2.59
N GLN A 308 14.18 11.48 1.79
CA GLN A 308 14.62 11.45 0.40
C GLN A 308 13.56 12.02 -0.53
N PRO A 309 13.94 12.83 -1.54
CA PRO A 309 13.01 13.32 -2.53
C PRO A 309 12.50 12.22 -3.47
N ILE A 310 13.30 11.18 -3.71
CA ILE A 310 12.93 10.02 -4.54
C ILE A 310 12.87 8.79 -3.64
N THR A 311 11.72 8.12 -3.64
CA THR A 311 11.50 6.88 -2.89
C THR A 311 10.91 5.84 -3.83
N GLN A 312 11.43 4.62 -3.83
CA GLN A 312 11.03 3.61 -4.82
C GLN A 312 11.06 2.20 -4.21
N TRP A 313 10.36 1.26 -4.81
CA TRP A 313 10.55 -0.17 -4.52
C TRP A 313 11.98 -0.61 -4.86
N SER A 314 12.49 -1.63 -4.19
CA SER A 314 13.85 -2.13 -4.38
C SER A 314 13.94 -3.62 -4.67
N ASN A 315 15.10 -4.01 -5.18
CA ASN A 315 15.55 -5.39 -5.18
C ASN A 315 16.91 -5.56 -4.46
N GLY A 316 17.31 -4.56 -3.68
CA GLY A 316 18.61 -4.56 -2.99
C GLY A 316 19.82 -4.41 -3.91
N GLU A 317 19.69 -3.82 -5.11
CA GLU A 317 20.81 -3.58 -6.05
C GLU A 317 21.83 -2.53 -5.58
N TYR A 318 21.56 -1.83 -4.48
CA TYR A 318 22.46 -0.84 -3.92
C TYR A 318 23.57 -1.45 -3.05
N ALA A 319 24.70 -0.75 -2.97
CA ALA A 319 25.85 -1.21 -2.21
C ALA A 319 25.49 -1.51 -0.75
N HIS A 320 25.93 -2.68 -0.25
CA HIS A 320 25.72 -3.12 1.13
C HIS A 320 24.25 -3.27 1.57
N ALA A 321 23.34 -3.49 0.63
CA ALA A 321 22.00 -3.97 0.96
C ALA A 321 22.08 -5.22 1.84
N THR A 322 21.20 -5.30 2.84
CA THR A 322 21.08 -6.45 3.75
C THR A 322 19.91 -7.35 3.36
N ASN A 323 18.98 -6.81 2.60
CA ASN A 323 17.87 -7.51 1.98
C ASN A 323 17.99 -7.42 0.46
N HIS A 324 17.66 -8.51 -0.22
CA HIS A 324 17.68 -8.64 -1.68
C HIS A 324 16.38 -9.29 -2.18
N GLU A 325 15.30 -9.08 -1.44
CA GLU A 325 13.95 -9.41 -1.89
C GLU A 325 13.64 -8.63 -3.16
N ASP A 326 12.95 -9.26 -4.11
CA ASP A 326 12.37 -8.57 -5.25
C ASP A 326 10.98 -8.08 -4.82
N ASP A 327 10.89 -6.84 -4.34
CA ASP A 327 9.66 -6.24 -3.81
C ASP A 327 8.49 -6.37 -4.80
N LEU A 328 8.72 -6.08 -6.08
CA LEU A 328 7.68 -6.09 -7.10
C LEU A 328 7.18 -7.51 -7.34
N ALA A 329 8.09 -8.49 -7.40
CA ALA A 329 7.74 -9.90 -7.52
C ALA A 329 6.99 -10.41 -6.27
N LEU A 330 7.37 -9.98 -5.07
CA LEU A 330 6.69 -10.38 -3.83
C LEU A 330 5.26 -9.82 -3.75
N ILE A 331 5.07 -8.56 -4.12
CA ILE A 331 3.73 -7.93 -4.15
C ILE A 331 2.81 -8.64 -5.16
N THR A 332 3.38 -9.19 -6.23
CA THR A 332 2.65 -9.84 -7.34
C THR A 332 2.66 -11.37 -7.32
N ASP A 333 3.27 -11.99 -6.30
CA ASP A 333 3.41 -13.46 -6.24
C ASP A 333 2.09 -14.17 -5.90
N SER A 334 1.28 -14.45 -6.91
CA SER A 334 0.05 -15.26 -6.77
C SER A 334 0.29 -16.68 -6.21
N THR A 335 1.53 -17.19 -6.15
CA THR A 335 1.85 -18.46 -5.50
C THR A 335 1.97 -18.34 -3.97
N ALA A 336 2.12 -17.12 -3.46
CA ALA A 336 2.13 -16.79 -2.03
C ALA A 336 0.72 -16.74 -1.41
N ILE A 337 -0.35 -17.01 -2.17
CA ILE A 337 -1.71 -17.10 -1.62
C ILE A 337 -1.76 -18.15 -0.50
N ARG A 338 -2.29 -17.76 0.65
CA ARG A 338 -2.42 -18.64 1.82
C ARG A 338 -3.84 -18.64 2.36
N ARG A 339 -4.18 -19.78 2.97
CA ARG A 339 -5.37 -19.97 3.80
C ARG A 339 -4.93 -20.63 5.09
N GLY A 340 -5.29 -20.07 6.24
CA GLY A 340 -5.04 -20.71 7.53
C GLY A 340 -6.26 -20.75 8.44
N LEU A 341 -6.35 -21.80 9.26
CA LEU A 341 -7.38 -21.95 10.29
C LEU A 341 -7.03 -21.04 11.46
N MET A 342 -7.90 -20.10 11.78
CA MET A 342 -7.64 -19.08 12.81
C MET A 342 -8.32 -19.37 14.13
N ALA A 343 -9.62 -19.60 14.05
CA ALA A 343 -10.43 -19.80 15.23
C ALA A 343 -11.44 -20.89 14.98
N LEU A 344 -12.04 -21.30 16.07
CA LEU A 344 -13.19 -22.16 16.10
C LEU A 344 -14.29 -21.34 16.77
N GLU A 345 -15.46 -21.28 16.18
CA GLU A 345 -16.59 -20.52 16.73
C GLU A 345 -17.85 -21.38 16.77
N LEU A 346 -18.73 -21.08 17.73
CA LEU A 346 -20.10 -21.57 17.72
C LEU A 346 -20.91 -20.84 16.63
N ALA A 347 -22.13 -21.31 16.38
CA ALA A 347 -23.00 -20.73 15.36
C ALA A 347 -23.35 -19.24 15.61
N ASP A 348 -23.23 -18.78 16.86
CA ASP A 348 -23.47 -17.39 17.27
C ASP A 348 -22.21 -16.51 17.24
N GLY A 349 -21.09 -17.03 16.74
CA GLY A 349 -19.81 -16.33 16.69
C GLY A 349 -19.06 -16.32 18.03
N THR A 350 -19.49 -17.10 19.03
CA THR A 350 -18.74 -17.25 20.28
C THR A 350 -17.46 -18.05 20.02
N PRO A 351 -16.27 -17.52 20.35
CA PRO A 351 -15.02 -18.26 20.24
C PRO A 351 -15.05 -19.53 21.09
N VAL A 352 -14.68 -20.66 20.47
CA VAL A 352 -14.53 -21.95 21.13
C VAL A 352 -13.12 -22.07 21.66
N LEU A 353 -13.09 -22.27 22.97
CA LEU A 353 -11.90 -22.33 23.77
C LEU A 353 -11.65 -23.79 24.22
N GLY A 354 -10.73 -24.48 23.56
CA GLY A 354 -10.29 -25.85 23.90
C GLY A 354 -10.35 -26.86 22.74
N GLY A 355 -10.06 -28.12 23.07
CA GLY A 355 -10.07 -29.20 22.08
C GLY A 355 -11.47 -29.50 21.57
N VAL A 356 -11.62 -29.57 20.25
CA VAL A 356 -12.86 -29.96 19.58
C VAL A 356 -12.82 -31.40 19.11
N CYS A 357 -14.00 -32.02 19.06
CA CYS A 357 -14.21 -33.33 18.49
C CYS A 357 -14.31 -33.23 16.96
N ARG A 358 -13.58 -34.10 16.28
CA ARG A 358 -13.77 -34.37 14.84
C ARG A 358 -14.84 -35.44 14.68
N ASP A 359 -15.71 -35.29 13.67
CA ASP A 359 -16.72 -36.29 13.30
C ASP A 359 -16.10 -37.70 13.10
N LYS A 360 -14.90 -37.74 12.51
CA LYS A 360 -14.09 -38.95 12.43
C LYS A 360 -12.74 -38.74 13.11
N PRO A 361 -12.32 -39.61 14.05
CA PRO A 361 -11.05 -39.46 14.77
C PRO A 361 -9.80 -39.38 13.87
N GLN A 362 -9.85 -39.91 12.66
CA GLN A 362 -8.77 -39.91 11.67
C GLN A 362 -8.75 -38.69 10.74
N ASP A 363 -9.71 -37.78 10.86
CA ASP A 363 -9.76 -36.60 9.99
C ASP A 363 -8.52 -35.71 10.22
N PRO A 364 -7.89 -35.18 9.16
CA PRO A 364 -6.68 -34.35 9.29
C PRO A 364 -6.92 -33.06 10.09
N TRP A 365 -5.84 -32.51 10.64
CA TRP A 365 -5.79 -31.16 11.22
C TRP A 365 -4.76 -30.31 10.47
N PRO A 366 -5.04 -29.04 10.12
CA PRO A 366 -6.31 -28.31 10.28
C PRO A 366 -7.47 -28.95 9.47
N PRO A 367 -8.74 -28.67 9.84
CA PRO A 367 -9.91 -29.33 9.28
C PRO A 367 -10.09 -28.95 7.80
N LYS A 368 -10.41 -29.92 6.95
CA LYS A 368 -10.76 -29.66 5.54
C LYS A 368 -12.16 -29.05 5.41
N SER A 369 -12.39 -28.34 4.31
CA SER A 369 -13.71 -27.79 4.00
C SER A 369 -14.80 -28.87 4.07
N GLY A 370 -15.91 -28.56 4.75
CA GLY A 370 -17.04 -29.48 4.95
C GLY A 370 -16.89 -30.50 6.09
N GLN A 371 -15.72 -30.57 6.75
CA GLN A 371 -15.59 -31.38 7.97
C GLN A 371 -16.40 -30.78 9.11
N LYS A 372 -17.05 -31.65 9.90
CA LYS A 372 -17.87 -31.25 11.04
C LYS A 372 -17.06 -31.34 12.32
N LEU A 373 -17.11 -30.27 13.10
CA LEU A 373 -16.49 -30.17 14.41
C LEU A 373 -17.57 -29.97 15.46
N TYR A 374 -17.33 -30.52 16.65
CA TYR A 374 -18.28 -30.50 17.76
C TYR A 374 -17.56 -30.27 19.09
N LEU A 375 -18.23 -29.63 20.04
CA LEU A 375 -17.84 -29.73 21.45
C LEU A 375 -18.15 -31.15 21.97
N PRO A 376 -17.37 -31.70 22.92
CA PRO A 376 -17.75 -32.93 23.60
C PRO A 376 -19.14 -32.80 24.21
N ASN A 377 -20.01 -33.79 23.99
CA ASN A 377 -21.35 -33.76 24.59
C ASN A 377 -21.30 -33.92 26.12
N ALA A 378 -22.46 -33.85 26.79
CA ALA A 378 -22.54 -33.97 28.25
C ALA A 378 -22.00 -35.31 28.81
N SER A 379 -21.85 -36.34 27.97
CA SER A 379 -21.22 -37.63 28.32
C SER A 379 -19.73 -37.69 27.96
N VAL A 380 -19.11 -36.56 27.60
CA VAL A 380 -17.72 -36.44 27.15
C VAL A 380 -17.43 -37.29 25.90
N ARG A 381 -18.46 -37.54 25.06
CA ARG A 381 -18.30 -38.25 23.79
C ARG A 381 -18.12 -37.27 22.64
N CYS A 382 -17.29 -37.68 21.68
CA CYS A 382 -17.10 -37.01 20.40
C CYS A 382 -18.05 -37.61 19.35
N ASP A 383 -19.27 -37.08 19.29
CA ASP A 383 -20.29 -37.46 18.31
C ASP A 383 -21.16 -36.24 17.92
N ASP A 384 -22.09 -36.42 16.99
CA ASP A 384 -22.89 -35.36 16.40
C ASP A 384 -23.98 -34.78 17.31
N THR A 385 -24.06 -35.27 18.56
CA THR A 385 -24.95 -34.74 19.60
C THR A 385 -24.31 -33.58 20.39
N GLY A 386 -23.01 -33.36 20.22
CA GLY A 386 -22.31 -32.18 20.71
C GLY A 386 -22.74 -30.89 19.99
N GLU A 387 -22.46 -29.74 20.58
CA GLU A 387 -22.72 -28.46 19.93
C GLU A 387 -21.79 -28.26 18.72
N ARG A 388 -22.32 -27.75 17.61
CA ARG A 388 -21.55 -27.58 16.36
C ARG A 388 -20.56 -26.43 16.47
N VAL A 389 -19.35 -26.70 15.99
CA VAL A 389 -18.24 -25.75 15.91
C VAL A 389 -17.86 -25.51 14.45
N PHE A 390 -17.56 -24.27 14.12
CA PHE A 390 -17.27 -23.79 12.78
C PHE A 390 -15.84 -23.24 12.72
N PRO A 391 -15.02 -23.71 11.77
CA PRO A 391 -13.70 -23.13 11.57
C PRO A 391 -13.80 -21.75 10.93
N VAL A 392 -13.13 -20.77 11.51
CA VAL A 392 -12.91 -19.43 10.94
C VAL A 392 -11.59 -19.45 10.20
N TRP A 393 -11.65 -19.10 8.91
CA TRP A 393 -10.49 -19.05 8.03
C TRP A 393 -10.10 -17.60 7.77
N HIS A 394 -8.81 -17.37 7.64
CA HIS A 394 -8.30 -16.17 7.00
C HIS A 394 -7.64 -16.56 5.68
N TYR A 395 -7.56 -15.57 4.80
CA TYR A 395 -6.95 -15.68 3.49
C TYR A 395 -6.02 -14.50 3.28
N LEU A 396 -4.85 -14.78 2.73
CA LEU A 396 -3.83 -13.79 2.37
C LEU A 396 -3.62 -13.88 0.86
N ASP A 397 -3.43 -12.74 0.23
CA ASP A 397 -3.27 -12.66 -1.22
C ASP A 397 -2.33 -11.49 -1.62
N ARG A 398 -2.22 -11.22 -2.92
CA ARG A 398 -1.23 -10.37 -3.60
C ARG A 398 -1.86 -9.56 -4.72
N ALA A 399 -1.29 -8.41 -5.04
CA ALA A 399 -1.80 -7.57 -6.10
C ALA A 399 -1.09 -7.85 -7.42
N ASP A 400 -1.84 -8.21 -8.46
CA ASP A 400 -1.28 -8.31 -9.82
C ASP A 400 -0.77 -6.94 -10.30
N PHE A 401 0.15 -6.94 -11.27
CA PHE A 401 0.40 -5.75 -12.07
C PHE A 401 -0.85 -5.33 -12.86
N ILE A 402 -0.91 -4.07 -13.25
CA ILE A 402 -1.87 -3.62 -14.26
C ILE A 402 -1.57 -4.29 -15.61
N THR A 403 -2.54 -4.26 -16.52
CA THR A 403 -2.28 -4.67 -17.90
C THR A 403 -1.54 -3.55 -18.61
N ASP A 404 -0.39 -3.87 -19.22
CA ASP A 404 0.36 -2.96 -20.11
C ASP A 404 -0.56 -2.36 -21.18
N GLU A 405 -0.69 -1.03 -21.14
CA GLU A 405 -1.53 -0.26 -22.06
C GLU A 405 -0.85 0.08 -23.39
N VAL A 406 0.49 0.10 -23.44
CA VAL A 406 1.28 0.60 -24.57
C VAL A 406 2.40 -0.37 -24.92
N GLY A 407 2.24 -1.07 -26.04
CA GLY A 407 3.12 -2.17 -26.35
C GLY A 407 4.61 -1.82 -26.52
N ASN A 408 5.42 -2.77 -26.05
CA ASN A 408 6.86 -2.73 -25.85
C ASN A 408 7.79 -2.66 -27.09
N ASN A 409 7.25 -2.53 -28.30
CA ASN A 409 8.05 -2.51 -29.54
C ASN A 409 7.29 -1.92 -30.72
N ALA A 410 8.01 -1.68 -31.83
CA ALA A 410 7.45 -1.08 -33.05
C ALA A 410 6.22 -1.82 -33.63
N SER A 411 6.06 -3.13 -33.41
CA SER A 411 4.93 -3.91 -33.92
C SER A 411 3.66 -3.79 -33.06
N THR A 412 3.83 -3.48 -31.78
CA THR A 412 2.75 -3.30 -30.80
C THR A 412 2.59 -1.83 -30.39
N ALA A 413 3.32 -0.92 -31.04
CA ALA A 413 3.35 0.49 -30.71
C ALA A 413 1.98 1.15 -30.80
N TRP A 414 1.68 2.02 -29.84
CA TRP A 414 0.48 2.84 -29.84
C TRP A 414 0.52 3.89 -30.95
N LEU A 415 -0.53 3.98 -31.77
CA LEU A 415 -0.58 4.91 -32.89
C LEU A 415 -1.02 6.31 -32.41
N LEU A 416 -0.08 7.25 -32.34
CA LEU A 416 -0.40 8.68 -32.12
C LEU A 416 -1.03 9.34 -33.35
N GLY A 417 -0.75 8.80 -34.54
CA GLY A 417 -1.24 9.31 -35.82
C GLY A 417 -0.46 10.55 -36.31
N ASP A 418 -1.17 11.50 -36.91
CA ASP A 418 -0.61 12.81 -37.29
C ASP A 418 -0.52 13.71 -36.04
N ILE A 419 0.69 14.21 -35.79
CA ILE A 419 1.02 15.05 -34.64
C ILE A 419 1.37 16.49 -35.05
N ALA A 420 0.89 16.97 -36.21
CA ALA A 420 0.95 18.39 -36.57
C ALA A 420 0.27 19.29 -35.52
N GLU A 421 -0.80 18.77 -34.90
CA GLU A 421 -1.36 19.28 -33.65
C GLU A 421 -0.82 18.49 -32.47
N GLN A 422 -0.70 19.16 -31.32
CA GLN A 422 -0.24 18.54 -30.09
C GLN A 422 -1.11 17.32 -29.73
N LYS A 423 -0.45 16.20 -29.45
CA LYS A 423 -1.03 15.01 -28.84
C LYS A 423 -0.61 14.90 -27.39
N VAL A 424 -1.52 14.40 -26.56
CA VAL A 424 -1.31 14.11 -25.15
C VAL A 424 -1.76 12.68 -24.91
N GLN A 425 -0.90 11.87 -24.32
CA GLN A 425 -1.14 10.46 -24.06
C GLN A 425 -0.63 10.12 -22.66
N LYS A 426 -1.48 9.48 -21.85
CA LYS A 426 -1.10 9.01 -20.51
C LYS A 426 -0.63 7.56 -20.60
N GLY A 427 0.30 7.18 -19.74
CA GLY A 427 0.81 5.81 -19.62
C GLY A 427 1.38 5.56 -18.22
N VAL A 428 1.71 4.30 -17.97
CA VAL A 428 2.35 3.85 -16.73
C VAL A 428 3.48 2.91 -17.12
N ILE A 429 4.70 3.18 -16.67
CA ILE A 429 5.79 2.22 -16.75
C ILE A 429 5.64 1.26 -15.58
N ILE A 430 5.43 -0.03 -15.85
CA ILE A 430 5.03 -1.02 -14.83
C ILE A 430 6.25 -1.75 -14.25
N THR A 431 7.26 -2.00 -15.07
CA THR A 431 8.50 -2.69 -14.70
C THR A 431 9.69 -2.07 -15.43
N ARG A 432 10.91 -2.41 -15.02
CA ARG A 432 12.12 -1.94 -15.72
C ARG A 432 12.24 -2.42 -17.18
N ASP A 433 11.57 -3.52 -17.51
CA ASP A 433 11.54 -4.07 -18.88
C ASP A 433 10.42 -3.44 -19.74
N ASP A 434 9.62 -2.54 -19.14
CA ASP A 434 8.50 -1.89 -19.79
C ASP A 434 8.93 -0.60 -20.51
N VAL A 435 8.76 -0.61 -21.83
CA VAL A 435 9.18 0.42 -22.77
C VAL A 435 7.99 0.78 -23.65
N ASP A 436 7.30 1.84 -23.29
CA ASP A 436 6.12 2.30 -24.02
C ASP A 436 6.50 2.89 -25.37
N VAL A 437 6.09 2.23 -26.47
CA VAL A 437 6.42 2.66 -27.84
C VAL A 437 5.22 3.32 -28.51
N TYR A 438 5.45 4.52 -29.03
CA TYR A 438 4.46 5.33 -29.73
C TYR A 438 4.87 5.59 -31.18
N ARG A 439 4.00 5.27 -32.13
CA ARG A 439 4.24 5.48 -33.56
C ARG A 439 3.55 6.74 -34.08
N PHE A 440 4.26 7.56 -34.84
CA PHE A 440 3.68 8.69 -35.57
C PHE A 440 4.25 8.82 -36.98
N GLU A 441 3.54 9.58 -37.81
CA GLU A 441 3.96 9.95 -39.16
C GLU A 441 4.01 11.47 -39.26
N THR A 442 4.97 12.00 -40.02
CA THR A 442 5.10 13.43 -40.28
C THR A 442 5.49 13.69 -41.73
N SER A 443 5.14 14.86 -42.25
CA SER A 443 5.65 15.38 -43.53
C SER A 443 6.97 16.16 -43.37
N GLY A 444 7.54 16.19 -42.15
CA GLY A 444 8.79 16.85 -41.80
C GLY A 444 8.57 18.21 -41.14
N GLY A 445 9.44 18.60 -40.22
CA GLY A 445 9.25 19.76 -39.35
C GLY A 445 10.06 19.59 -38.06
N THR A 446 9.83 20.44 -37.07
CA THR A 446 10.49 20.32 -35.76
C THR A 446 9.57 19.57 -34.80
N LEU A 447 9.97 18.36 -34.40
CA LEU A 447 9.38 17.64 -33.29
C LEU A 447 9.77 18.31 -31.98
N THR A 448 8.79 18.52 -31.12
CA THR A 448 8.98 18.72 -29.68
C THR A 448 8.17 17.64 -28.97
N ALA A 449 8.84 16.86 -28.12
CA ALA A 449 8.20 15.84 -27.31
C ALA A 449 8.71 15.91 -25.87
N LEU A 450 7.81 15.63 -24.92
CA LEU A 450 8.04 15.71 -23.48
C LEU A 450 7.31 14.54 -22.82
N ALA A 451 7.96 13.79 -21.95
CA ALA A 451 7.31 12.90 -21.00
C ALA A 451 7.39 13.54 -19.61
N GLN A 452 6.22 13.90 -19.06
CA GLN A 452 6.11 14.46 -17.72
C GLN A 452 5.71 13.36 -16.75
N VAL A 453 6.45 13.20 -15.66
CA VAL A 453 6.13 12.23 -14.60
C VAL A 453 5.12 12.80 -13.62
N ALA A 454 4.71 12.01 -12.63
CA ALA A 454 3.75 12.44 -11.61
C ALA A 454 4.17 13.72 -10.89
N ALA A 455 3.22 14.63 -10.66
CA ALA A 455 3.51 15.91 -9.99
C ALA A 455 3.90 15.76 -8.51
N ILE A 456 3.37 14.73 -7.85
CA ILE A 456 3.50 14.49 -6.41
C ILE A 456 4.06 13.10 -6.21
N GLY A 457 5.22 13.01 -5.58
CA GLY A 457 5.91 11.75 -5.30
C GLY A 457 6.26 10.92 -6.53
N PRO A 458 6.82 11.51 -7.61
CA PRO A 458 7.19 10.75 -8.79
C PRO A 458 8.22 9.66 -8.47
N ASN A 459 7.89 8.44 -8.84
CA ASN A 459 8.79 7.29 -8.75
C ASN A 459 9.54 7.07 -10.06
N LEU A 460 8.89 7.31 -11.20
CA LEU A 460 9.51 7.19 -12.52
C LEU A 460 10.55 8.29 -12.73
N HIS A 461 11.78 7.90 -13.07
CA HIS A 461 12.73 8.75 -13.78
C HIS A 461 12.65 8.41 -15.27
N SER A 462 11.98 9.25 -16.04
CA SER A 462 11.69 8.98 -17.45
C SER A 462 12.89 9.23 -18.36
N LYS A 463 13.03 8.39 -19.38
CA LYS A 463 13.86 8.65 -20.57
C LYS A 463 12.97 8.63 -21.80
N LEU A 464 13.10 9.65 -22.64
CA LEU A 464 12.40 9.76 -23.92
C LEU A 464 13.40 9.57 -25.06
N ALA A 465 13.12 8.67 -26.00
CA ALA A 465 13.94 8.48 -27.18
C ALA A 465 13.12 8.59 -28.48
N LEU A 466 13.75 9.07 -29.54
CA LEU A 466 13.19 9.09 -30.90
C LEU A 466 13.93 8.07 -31.77
N ILE A 467 13.19 7.17 -32.38
CA ILE A 467 13.70 6.10 -33.22
C ILE A 467 13.11 6.23 -34.63
N ASN A 468 13.93 6.06 -35.67
CA ASN A 468 13.45 6.03 -37.05
C ASN A 468 12.90 4.66 -37.46
N ALA A 469 12.27 4.57 -38.63
CA ALA A 469 11.74 3.31 -39.16
C ALA A 469 12.77 2.18 -39.35
N CYS A 470 14.08 2.48 -39.33
CA CYS A 470 15.15 1.50 -39.43
C CYS A 470 15.67 1.02 -38.04
N GLY A 471 15.07 1.50 -36.94
CA GLY A 471 15.49 1.17 -35.58
C GLY A 471 16.68 1.99 -35.08
N GLN A 472 17.06 3.07 -35.77
CA GLN A 472 18.15 3.94 -35.31
C GLN A 472 17.62 5.01 -34.36
N VAL A 473 18.24 5.14 -33.19
CA VAL A 473 18.00 6.23 -32.25
C VAL A 473 18.54 7.53 -32.85
N LEU A 474 17.67 8.52 -32.99
CA LEU A 474 17.98 9.84 -33.54
C LEU A 474 18.21 10.89 -32.46
N ALA A 475 17.54 10.74 -31.31
CA ALA A 475 17.68 11.58 -30.13
C ALA A 475 17.22 10.84 -28.89
N GLU A 476 17.74 11.24 -27.74
CA GLU A 476 17.34 10.79 -26.41
C GLU A 476 17.44 11.96 -25.43
N GLY A 477 16.62 11.96 -24.38
CA GLY A 477 16.58 13.00 -23.36
C GLY A 477 16.09 12.48 -22.01
N HIS A 478 16.61 13.07 -20.94
CA HIS A 478 16.21 12.91 -19.54
C HIS A 478 16.75 14.12 -18.76
N SER A 479 16.17 14.42 -17.60
CA SER A 479 16.58 15.55 -16.76
C SER A 479 16.58 15.22 -15.26
N GLU A 480 17.29 16.03 -14.47
CA GLU A 480 17.46 15.81 -13.02
C GLU A 480 16.15 15.95 -12.22
N ASP A 481 15.10 16.54 -12.81
CA ASP A 481 13.74 16.62 -12.26
C ASP A 481 12.86 15.42 -12.64
N LEU A 482 13.47 14.32 -13.13
CA LEU A 482 12.84 13.04 -13.49
C LEU A 482 12.01 13.05 -14.78
N ASN A 483 11.80 14.23 -15.38
CA ASN A 483 11.15 14.38 -16.68
C ASN A 483 12.11 14.05 -17.83
N SER A 484 11.59 14.04 -19.06
CA SER A 484 12.41 13.92 -20.26
C SER A 484 11.82 14.68 -21.43
N ASP A 485 12.66 15.39 -22.17
CA ASP A 485 12.25 16.13 -23.37
C ASP A 485 13.26 15.97 -24.51
N ILE A 486 12.75 16.07 -25.74
CA ILE A 486 13.55 16.14 -26.96
C ILE A 486 12.98 17.17 -27.93
N THR A 487 13.87 17.83 -28.67
CA THR A 487 13.49 18.69 -29.80
C THR A 487 14.38 18.36 -31.00
N VAL A 488 13.78 17.93 -32.12
CA VAL A 488 14.52 17.39 -33.27
C VAL A 488 13.87 17.81 -34.59
N ALA A 489 14.68 18.26 -35.55
CA ALA A 489 14.23 18.48 -36.92
C ALA A 489 14.10 17.14 -37.67
N LEU A 490 12.92 16.85 -38.18
CA LEU A 490 12.57 15.61 -38.87
C LEU A 490 12.28 15.84 -40.35
N ARG A 491 12.61 14.83 -41.14
CA ARG A 491 12.14 14.71 -42.52
C ARG A 491 10.80 13.97 -42.55
N ALA A 492 10.11 14.02 -43.68
CA ALA A 492 8.91 13.20 -43.88
C ALA A 492 9.22 11.72 -43.65
N GLY A 493 8.38 11.03 -42.87
CA GLY A 493 8.58 9.62 -42.56
C GLY A 493 7.78 9.12 -41.37
N THR A 494 8.00 7.85 -41.04
CA THR A 494 7.49 7.20 -39.83
C THR A 494 8.59 7.17 -38.77
N TYR A 495 8.21 7.53 -37.54
CA TYR A 495 9.09 7.53 -36.38
C TYR A 495 8.37 6.92 -35.18
N PHE A 496 9.17 6.60 -34.17
CA PHE A 496 8.72 6.04 -32.91
C PHE A 496 9.28 6.87 -31.75
N LEU A 497 8.44 7.21 -30.79
CA LEU A 497 8.86 7.71 -29.48
C LEU A 497 8.85 6.53 -28.51
N THR A 498 9.84 6.44 -27.63
CA THR A 498 9.88 5.46 -26.55
C THR A 498 9.95 6.18 -25.22
N VAL A 499 9.14 5.73 -24.25
CA VAL A 499 9.23 6.15 -22.85
C VAL A 499 9.60 4.92 -22.02
N GLU A 500 10.63 5.03 -21.20
CA GLU A 500 11.06 3.97 -20.27
C GLU A 500 11.60 4.58 -18.98
N GLY A 501 11.70 3.77 -17.93
CA GLY A 501 12.35 4.14 -16.67
C GLY A 501 13.87 3.99 -16.72
N ILE A 502 14.60 4.89 -16.08
CA ILE A 502 16.07 4.81 -15.96
C ILE A 502 16.55 4.95 -14.51
N GLY A 503 17.74 4.42 -14.23
CA GLY A 503 18.47 4.68 -13.00
C GLY A 503 19.29 5.97 -13.09
N TYR A 504 19.91 6.35 -11.98
CA TYR A 504 20.86 7.45 -11.91
C TYR A 504 22.13 7.01 -11.18
N GLY A 505 23.30 7.36 -11.72
CA GLY A 505 24.59 7.01 -11.12
C GLY A 505 24.87 5.51 -11.10
N ASP A 506 25.79 5.09 -10.22
CA ASP A 506 26.13 3.68 -9.99
C ASP A 506 25.70 3.27 -8.56
N PRO A 507 24.60 2.49 -8.40
CA PRO A 507 24.11 2.05 -7.10
C PRO A 507 25.13 1.22 -6.31
N SER A 508 26.09 0.59 -6.97
CA SER A 508 27.16 -0.17 -6.30
C SER A 508 28.19 0.72 -5.60
N GLN A 509 28.14 2.03 -5.82
CA GLN A 509 29.05 3.01 -5.24
C GLN A 509 28.42 3.87 -4.14
N VAL A 510 27.13 3.66 -3.80
CA VAL A 510 26.48 4.44 -2.73
C VAL A 510 27.13 4.16 -1.39
N THR A 511 27.10 5.17 -0.52
CA THR A 511 27.58 5.03 0.86
C THR A 511 26.54 5.57 1.83
N ARG A 512 26.69 5.26 3.12
CA ARG A 512 25.81 5.78 4.19
C ARG A 512 25.69 7.32 4.18
N GLY A 513 26.67 8.05 3.65
CA GLY A 513 26.64 9.52 3.61
C GLY A 513 26.45 10.12 2.21
N ALA A 514 26.21 9.28 1.20
CA ALA A 514 26.06 9.70 -0.20
C ALA A 514 25.19 8.69 -0.96
N ALA A 515 23.87 8.83 -0.82
CA ALA A 515 22.87 8.01 -1.52
C ALA A 515 22.40 8.69 -2.83
N ASN A 516 23.35 8.99 -3.71
CA ASN A 516 23.11 9.77 -4.93
C ASN A 516 22.91 8.88 -6.17
N ALA A 517 22.53 7.62 -5.98
CA ALA A 517 22.35 6.68 -7.08
C ALA A 517 21.28 5.64 -6.76
N TYR A 518 20.62 5.18 -7.82
CA TYR A 518 19.56 4.17 -7.80
C TYR A 518 19.50 3.49 -9.17
N SER A 519 19.04 2.24 -9.20
CA SER A 519 18.84 1.52 -10.45
C SER A 519 17.48 1.88 -11.07
N ASP A 520 17.29 1.47 -12.32
CA ASP A 520 16.03 1.55 -13.06
C ASP A 520 14.93 0.63 -12.50
N TYR A 521 15.25 -0.29 -11.58
CA TYR A 521 14.28 -1.25 -11.02
C TYR A 521 13.02 -0.57 -10.45
N GLY A 522 13.23 0.46 -9.62
CA GLY A 522 12.15 1.20 -8.96
C GLY A 522 11.66 2.43 -9.74
N SER A 523 12.25 2.70 -10.91
CA SER A 523 11.88 3.83 -11.77
C SER A 523 10.67 3.48 -12.62
N ILE A 524 9.53 3.30 -11.96
CA ILE A 524 8.23 2.92 -12.52
C ILE A 524 7.17 3.91 -12.03
N GLY A 525 6.05 4.04 -12.75
CA GLY A 525 5.00 4.99 -12.36
C GLY A 525 4.30 5.71 -13.52
N ASN A 526 3.46 6.69 -13.18
CA ASN A 526 2.65 7.42 -14.15
C ASN A 526 3.47 8.43 -14.95
N TYR A 527 3.13 8.60 -16.22
CA TYR A 527 3.59 9.72 -17.03
C TYR A 527 2.55 10.23 -18.02
N THR A 528 2.79 11.42 -18.55
CA THR A 528 2.04 12.03 -19.66
C THR A 528 3.00 12.41 -20.77
N LEU A 529 2.89 11.74 -21.92
CA LEU A 529 3.58 12.08 -23.15
C LEU A 529 2.84 13.20 -23.87
N ILE A 530 3.57 14.26 -24.20
CA ILE A 530 3.13 15.36 -25.03
C ILE A 530 4.03 15.37 -26.27
N ALA A 531 3.45 15.32 -27.47
CA ALA A 531 4.21 15.32 -28.72
C ALA A 531 3.56 16.21 -29.78
N GLN A 532 4.38 17.00 -30.47
CA GLN A 532 3.95 17.83 -31.60
C GLN A 532 5.07 18.00 -32.62
N VAL A 533 4.73 17.97 -33.91
CA VAL A 533 5.61 18.44 -34.98
C VAL A 533 5.11 19.77 -35.50
N THR A 534 5.93 20.81 -35.38
CA THR A 534 5.63 22.13 -35.93
C THR A 534 6.30 22.29 -37.29
N HIS A 535 5.53 22.80 -38.25
CA HIS A 535 6.04 23.16 -39.57
C HIS A 535 6.41 24.64 -39.55
N GLU A 536 7.70 24.97 -39.53
CA GLU A 536 8.09 26.32 -39.95
C GLU A 536 7.73 26.49 -41.43
N VAL A 537 7.11 27.62 -41.77
CA VAL A 537 6.63 27.89 -43.13
C VAL A 537 7.83 27.89 -44.08
N ASP A 538 7.87 26.84 -44.92
CA ASP A 538 8.66 26.61 -46.14
C ASP A 538 9.93 25.73 -46.02
N PRO A 539 9.85 24.43 -46.40
CA PRO A 539 11.00 23.70 -46.89
C PRO A 539 10.92 23.66 -48.43
N GLY A 540 11.59 24.59 -49.09
CA GLY A 540 11.99 24.42 -50.47
C GLY A 540 12.65 23.04 -50.63
N SER A 541 12.00 22.18 -51.42
CA SER A 541 12.47 20.92 -52.00
C SER A 541 13.76 20.34 -51.40
N ALA A 542 13.66 19.55 -50.33
CA ALA A 542 14.67 18.56 -49.98
C ALA A 542 14.26 17.19 -50.58
N PRO A 543 15.16 16.46 -51.26
CA PRO A 543 14.83 15.18 -51.86
C PRO A 543 14.51 14.10 -50.82
N LEU A 544 13.59 13.19 -51.15
CA LEU A 544 13.26 11.98 -50.39
C LEU A 544 14.55 11.25 -50.01
N GLU A 545 14.82 11.02 -48.72
CA GLU A 545 15.92 10.14 -48.35
C GLU A 545 15.45 8.68 -48.27
N SER A 546 16.36 7.83 -48.70
CA SER A 546 16.23 6.42 -49.04
C SER A 546 15.66 5.56 -47.92
N ALA A 547 14.79 4.61 -48.33
CA ALA A 547 14.49 3.40 -47.59
C ALA A 547 15.77 2.80 -46.98
N CYS A 548 15.68 2.29 -45.75
CA CYS A 548 16.75 1.65 -44.98
C CYS A 548 17.76 0.93 -45.90
N VAL A 549 18.94 1.52 -46.09
CA VAL A 549 19.99 0.89 -46.90
C VAL A 549 20.80 -0.02 -46.00
N GLY A 550 20.52 -1.33 -46.05
CA GLY A 550 21.44 -2.36 -45.55
C GLY A 550 20.79 -3.52 -44.82
N SER A 551 20.30 -4.51 -45.56
CA SER A 551 20.43 -5.92 -45.14
C SER A 551 21.75 -6.46 -45.69
N PRO A 552 22.51 -7.19 -44.87
CA PRO A 552 22.99 -8.52 -45.26
C PRO A 552 22.16 -9.61 -44.59
#